data_AF-A0A9D4AHV7-F1
#
_entry.id   AF-A0A9D4AHV7-F1
#
_cell.length_a   1.000
_cell.length_b   1.000
_cell.length_c   1.000
_cell.angle_alpha   90.00
_cell.angle_beta   90.00
_cell.angle_gamma   90.00
#
_symmetry.space_group_name_H-M   'P 1'
#
loop_
_entity.id
_entity.type
_entity.pdbx_description
1 polymer ?
#
loop_
_entity_poly.entity_id
_entity_poly.type
_entity_poly.pdbx_seq_one_letter_code
_entity_poly.pdbx_strand_id
1 'polypeptide(L)'
;MAGVVVEAVLYPIDTVKTRLQFTELRKLEILGSLHIEDCKEGLDKNLPIITSKYLQSLSIDGGGIDPKLLAHLLSSCVYLCELILDGKMRMLPEYHRFPSSTAYICLRSYVGMGCKRHRTKNGLK
;
A
#
# COMPACT_ATOMS: atom_id res chain seq x y z
N MET A 1 -7.95 -16.06 -25.34
CA MET A 1 -6.67 -15.82 -24.65
C MET A 1 -6.90 -14.67 -23.69
N ALA A 2 -6.59 -14.83 -22.40
CA ALA A 2 -6.56 -13.68 -21.49
C ALA A 2 -5.25 -12.91 -21.74
N GLY A 3 -5.32 -11.58 -21.84
CA GLY A 3 -4.12 -10.76 -21.98
C GLY A 3 -3.32 -10.76 -20.68
N VAL A 4 -2.03 -11.07 -20.74
CA VAL A 4 -1.14 -11.04 -19.57
C VAL A 4 -0.81 -9.58 -19.26
N VAL A 5 -1.54 -8.99 -18.29
CA VAL A 5 -1.26 -7.64 -17.80
C VAL A 5 -0.11 -7.71 -16.80
N VAL A 6 1.11 -7.47 -17.29
CA VAL A 6 2.35 -7.48 -16.49
C VAL A 6 2.52 -6.18 -15.69
N GLU A 7 2.05 -5.07 -16.23
CA GLU A 7 2.15 -3.73 -15.65
C GLU A 7 0.79 -3.01 -15.79
N ALA A 8 0.37 -2.26 -14.78
CA ALA A 8 -0.89 -1.52 -14.78
C ALA A 8 -0.76 -0.17 -14.06
N VAL A 9 -1.40 0.85 -14.62
CA VAL A 9 -1.53 2.20 -14.04
C VAL A 9 -3.03 2.47 -13.81
N LEU A 10 -3.41 2.84 -12.59
CA LEU A 10 -4.81 2.94 -12.16
C LEU A 10 -5.03 4.11 -11.19
N TYR A 11 -6.27 4.57 -11.07
CA TYR A 11 -6.66 5.52 -10.02
C TYR A 11 -7.12 4.78 -8.75
N PRO A 12 -7.03 5.38 -7.55
CA PRO A 12 -7.53 4.80 -6.29
C PRO A 12 -8.97 4.29 -6.35
N ILE A 13 -9.86 5.07 -6.96
CA ILE A 13 -11.29 4.73 -7.09
C ILE A 13 -11.43 3.42 -7.88
N ASP A 14 -10.78 3.30 -9.03
CA ASP A 14 -10.83 2.08 -9.86
C ASP A 14 -10.17 0.91 -9.14
N THR A 15 -9.07 1.15 -8.41
CA THR A 15 -8.30 0.14 -7.70
C THR A 15 -9.12 -0.55 -6.61
N VAL A 16 -9.77 0.22 -5.73
CA VAL A 16 -10.52 -0.36 -4.59
C VAL A 16 -11.92 -0.81 -5.02
N LYS A 17 -12.57 -0.12 -5.96
CA LYS A 17 -13.91 -0.48 -6.45
C LYS A 17 -13.92 -1.74 -7.32
N THR A 18 -12.93 -1.91 -8.19
CA THR A 18 -12.90 -3.04 -9.14
C THR A 18 -12.41 -4.33 -8.49
N ARG A 19 -11.50 -4.20 -7.50
CA ARG A 19 -10.58 -5.25 -7.00
C ARG A 19 -9.74 -5.86 -8.14
N LEU A 20 -8.42 -5.80 -8.01
CA LEU A 20 -7.52 -6.08 -9.13
C LEU A 20 -7.31 -7.58 -9.31
N GLN A 21 -8.15 -8.18 -10.16
CA GLN A 21 -8.10 -9.59 -10.54
C GLN A 21 -6.92 -9.97 -11.46
N PHE A 22 -5.95 -9.08 -11.68
CA PHE A 22 -4.75 -9.34 -12.48
C PHE A 22 -3.85 -10.35 -11.74
N THR A 23 -3.92 -11.63 -12.11
CA THR A 23 -3.19 -12.71 -11.42
C THR A 23 -1.67 -12.68 -11.61
N GLU A 24 -1.19 -12.14 -12.73
CA GLU A 24 0.25 -12.13 -13.13
C GLU A 24 0.90 -10.74 -13.11
N LEU A 25 0.24 -9.76 -12.50
CA LEU A 25 0.75 -8.38 -12.40
C LEU A 25 2.07 -8.32 -11.63
N ARG A 26 3.13 -7.77 -12.23
CA ARG A 26 4.45 -7.58 -11.62
C ARG A 26 4.69 -6.16 -11.14
N LYS A 27 4.13 -5.16 -11.83
CA LYS A 27 4.18 -3.75 -11.41
C LYS A 27 2.78 -3.16 -11.36
N LEU A 28 2.50 -2.39 -10.31
CA LEU A 28 1.27 -1.62 -10.15
C LEU A 28 1.64 -0.19 -9.81
N GLU A 29 1.03 0.76 -10.51
CA GLU A 29 1.09 2.18 -10.20
C GLU A 29 -0.32 2.70 -9.89
N ILE A 30 -0.46 3.37 -8.74
CA ILE A 30 -1.71 3.97 -8.29
C ILE A 30 -1.53 5.50 -8.27
N LEU A 31 -2.25 6.20 -9.14
CA LEU A 31 -2.17 7.65 -9.32
C LEU A 31 -3.39 8.35 -8.72
N GLY A 32 -3.20 9.15 -7.68
CA GLY A 32 -4.25 9.94 -7.01
C GLY A 32 -4.32 9.74 -5.50
N SER A 33 -5.16 10.53 -4.83
CA SER A 33 -5.28 10.48 -3.38
C SER A 33 -6.00 9.20 -2.91
N LEU A 34 -5.36 8.46 -2.01
CA LEU A 34 -5.77 7.11 -1.58
C LEU A 34 -6.45 7.17 -0.19
N HIS A 35 -7.74 7.52 -0.12
CA HIS A 35 -8.47 7.64 1.14
C HIS A 35 -9.38 6.44 1.45
N ILE A 36 -9.44 6.08 2.75
CA ILE A 36 -10.33 5.02 3.25
C ILE A 36 -11.83 5.38 3.15
N GLU A 37 -12.17 6.66 3.02
CA GLU A 37 -13.56 7.12 2.90
C GLU A 37 -14.18 6.82 1.54
N ASP A 38 -13.36 6.62 0.51
CA ASP A 38 -13.77 6.16 -0.83
C ASP A 38 -14.11 4.66 -0.85
N CYS A 39 -13.73 3.93 0.21
CA CYS A 39 -13.70 2.47 0.25
C CYS A 39 -14.90 1.82 0.98
N LYS A 40 -15.96 2.57 1.25
CA LYS A 40 -17.08 2.23 2.17
C LYS A 40 -17.78 0.89 1.91
N GLU A 41 -17.77 0.41 0.67
CA GLU A 41 -18.46 -0.80 0.23
C GLU A 41 -17.49 -1.93 -0.19
N GLY A 42 -16.21 -1.60 -0.37
CA GLY A 42 -15.18 -2.52 -0.89
C GLY A 42 -14.33 -3.22 0.16
N LEU A 43 -14.18 -2.65 1.37
CA LEU A 43 -13.34 -3.20 2.45
C LEU A 43 -14.06 -4.27 3.31
N ASP A 44 -14.60 -5.29 2.65
CA ASP A 44 -14.67 -6.61 3.30
C ASP A 44 -13.24 -7.07 3.55
N LYS A 45 -12.87 -7.08 4.84
CA LYS A 45 -11.58 -7.51 5.42
C LYS A 45 -11.17 -8.91 4.93
N ASN A 46 -12.15 -9.68 4.48
CA ASN A 46 -12.07 -11.02 3.92
C ASN A 46 -11.21 -11.15 2.64
N LEU A 47 -11.21 -10.11 1.79
CA LEU A 47 -10.76 -10.23 0.40
C LEU A 47 -9.58 -9.29 0.04
N PRO A 48 -8.54 -9.80 -0.65
CA PRO A 48 -7.41 -8.99 -1.08
C PRO A 48 -7.83 -8.02 -2.19
N ILE A 49 -7.30 -6.78 -2.12
CA ILE A 49 -7.55 -5.73 -3.12
C ILE A 49 -6.73 -6.00 -4.40
N ILE A 50 -5.56 -6.61 -4.24
CA ILE A 50 -4.65 -7.03 -5.30
C ILE A 50 -4.59 -8.56 -5.26
N THR A 51 -5.01 -9.26 -6.31
CA THR A 51 -4.98 -10.75 -6.33
C THR A 51 -3.67 -11.33 -6.85
N SER A 52 -2.80 -10.52 -7.46
CA SER A 52 -1.49 -11.00 -7.91
C SER A 52 -0.62 -11.41 -6.73
N LYS A 53 -0.16 -12.66 -6.77
CA LYS A 53 0.91 -13.12 -5.88
C LYS A 53 2.29 -12.69 -6.35
N TYR A 54 2.42 -12.25 -7.61
CA TYR A 54 3.69 -11.97 -8.28
C TYR A 54 4.03 -10.47 -8.37
N LEU A 55 3.31 -9.61 -7.64
CA LEU A 55 3.60 -8.18 -7.61
C LEU A 55 4.97 -7.94 -6.95
N GLN A 56 5.89 -7.35 -7.73
CA GLN A 56 7.28 -7.08 -7.36
C GLN A 56 7.56 -5.59 -7.12
N SER A 57 6.80 -4.68 -7.76
CA SER A 57 6.91 -3.24 -7.55
C SER A 57 5.51 -2.60 -7.39
N LEU A 58 5.37 -1.71 -6.41
CA LEU A 58 4.17 -0.91 -6.15
C LEU A 58 4.56 0.57 -6.05
N SER A 59 4.08 1.38 -6.99
CA SER A 59 4.15 2.85 -6.97
C SER A 59 2.80 3.41 -6.51
N ILE A 60 2.82 4.37 -5.59
CA ILE A 60 1.65 5.18 -5.21
C ILE A 60 2.07 6.64 -5.20
N ASP A 61 1.55 7.43 -6.16
CA ASP A 61 1.71 8.88 -6.24
C ASP A 61 0.36 9.54 -5.98
N GLY A 62 0.25 10.36 -4.92
CA GLY A 62 -1.03 10.90 -4.49
C GLY A 62 -0.96 12.08 -3.53
N GLY A 63 -1.88 13.04 -3.70
CA GLY A 63 -1.99 14.24 -2.87
C GLY A 63 -2.18 13.96 -1.36
N GLY A 64 -2.73 12.79 -1.02
CA GLY A 64 -2.74 12.22 0.34
C GLY A 64 -2.90 10.70 0.29
N ILE A 65 -2.29 9.99 1.23
CA ILE A 65 -2.32 8.51 1.30
C ILE A 65 -2.70 8.07 2.72
N ASP A 66 -3.77 7.26 2.86
CA ASP A 66 -4.19 6.71 4.14
C ASP A 66 -3.30 5.53 4.59
N PRO A 67 -2.75 5.53 5.82
CA PRO A 67 -1.86 4.46 6.30
C PRO A 67 -2.54 3.11 6.49
N LYS A 68 -3.84 3.06 6.79
CA LYS A 68 -4.58 1.81 6.99
C LYS A 68 -4.89 1.16 5.64
N LEU A 69 -5.22 1.97 4.64
CA LEU A 69 -5.47 1.50 3.27
C LEU A 69 -4.17 1.02 2.61
N LEU A 70 -3.06 1.76 2.76
CA LEU A 70 -1.73 1.25 2.37
C LEU A 70 -1.41 -0.09 3.05
N ALA A 71 -1.63 -0.20 4.37
CA ALA A 71 -1.41 -1.45 5.08
C ALA A 71 -2.23 -2.64 4.54
N HIS A 72 -3.46 -2.38 4.04
CA HIS A 72 -4.36 -3.42 3.48
C HIS A 72 -4.00 -3.80 2.04
N LEU A 73 -3.37 -2.90 1.27
CA LEU A 73 -2.73 -3.23 0.00
C LEU A 73 -1.50 -4.11 0.25
N LEU A 74 -0.60 -3.67 1.14
CA LEU A 74 0.65 -4.37 1.48
C LEU A 74 0.41 -5.76 2.07
N SER A 75 -0.59 -5.95 2.93
CA SER A 75 -0.93 -7.27 3.51
C SER A 75 -1.39 -8.31 2.48
N SER A 76 -1.73 -7.91 1.26
CA SER A 76 -2.08 -8.81 0.15
C SER A 76 -0.85 -9.24 -0.68
N CYS A 77 0.28 -8.55 -0.53
CA CYS A 77 1.46 -8.70 -1.38
C CYS A 77 2.48 -9.66 -0.77
N VAL A 78 2.93 -10.68 -1.51
CA VAL A 78 3.86 -11.72 -0.99
C VAL A 78 5.31 -11.50 -1.44
N TYR A 79 5.53 -11.09 -2.69
CA TYR A 79 6.86 -10.95 -3.30
C TYR A 79 7.20 -9.52 -3.72
N LEU A 80 6.67 -8.53 -2.99
CA LEU A 80 6.89 -7.11 -3.25
C LEU A 80 8.34 -6.76 -2.88
N CYS A 81 9.19 -6.53 -3.87
CA CYS A 81 10.58 -6.13 -3.68
C CYS A 81 10.73 -4.61 -3.48
N GLU A 82 9.91 -3.82 -4.20
CA GLU A 82 9.98 -2.37 -4.29
C GLU A 82 8.65 -1.72 -3.91
N LEU A 83 8.71 -0.70 -3.05
CA LEU A 83 7.59 0.17 -2.70
C LEU A 83 8.00 1.64 -2.88
N ILE A 84 7.30 2.37 -3.74
CA ILE A 84 7.50 3.81 -3.95
C ILE A 84 6.26 4.54 -3.44
N LEU A 85 6.46 5.47 -2.51
CA LEU A 85 5.42 6.33 -1.95
C LEU A 85 5.77 7.80 -2.20
N ASP A 86 5.00 8.44 -3.08
CA ASP A 86 5.04 9.88 -3.31
C ASP A 86 3.72 10.49 -2.82
N GLY A 87 3.74 11.19 -1.67
CA GLY A 87 2.51 11.75 -1.14
C GLY A 87 2.50 12.08 0.35
N LYS A 88 1.45 12.81 0.75
CA LYS A 88 1.26 13.25 2.13
C LYS A 88 0.64 12.13 2.96
N MET A 89 1.41 11.54 3.87
CA MET A 89 0.96 10.52 4.80
C MET A 89 1.35 10.90 6.23
N ARG A 90 0.40 10.85 7.17
CA ARG A 90 0.62 11.32 8.55
C ARG A 90 1.70 10.51 9.29
N MET A 91 1.65 9.18 9.15
CA MET A 91 2.60 8.19 9.68
C MET A 91 2.59 6.97 8.76
N LEU A 92 3.73 6.29 8.58
CA LEU A 92 3.78 5.01 7.85
C LEU A 92 2.99 3.91 8.57
N PRO A 93 2.61 2.82 7.86
CA PRO A 93 2.17 1.57 8.49
C PRO A 93 3.18 1.04 9.51
N GLU A 94 2.71 0.18 10.42
CA GLU A 94 3.60 -0.57 11.31
C GLU A 94 4.44 -1.58 10.51
N TYR A 95 5.71 -1.75 10.90
CA TYR A 95 6.69 -2.56 10.17
C TYR A 95 6.22 -4.02 9.90
N HIS A 96 5.41 -4.58 10.80
CA HIS A 96 4.86 -5.94 10.67
C HIS A 96 3.85 -6.12 9.53
N ARG A 97 3.47 -5.04 8.82
CA ARG A 97 2.52 -5.04 7.69
C ARG A 97 3.19 -4.88 6.33
N PHE A 98 4.52 -4.72 6.30
CA PHE A 98 5.28 -4.74 5.06
C PHE A 98 5.60 -6.20 4.69
N PRO A 99 5.55 -6.59 3.41
CA PRO A 99 5.97 -7.92 2.97
C PRO A 99 7.44 -8.16 3.33
N SER A 100 7.75 -9.35 3.88
CA SER A 100 9.12 -9.75 4.27
C SER A 100 10.12 -9.80 3.11
N SER A 101 9.64 -9.66 1.88
CA SER A 101 10.36 -9.57 0.61
C SER A 101 10.75 -8.14 0.21
N THR A 102 10.28 -7.12 0.93
CA THR A 102 10.48 -5.69 0.59
C THR A 102 11.93 -5.28 0.86
N ALA A 103 12.73 -5.23 -0.19
CA ALA A 103 14.14 -4.85 -0.15
C ALA A 103 14.35 -3.33 -0.29
N TYR A 104 13.41 -2.61 -0.89
CA TYR A 104 13.53 -1.18 -1.17
C TYR A 104 12.23 -0.43 -0.89
N ILE A 105 12.32 0.66 -0.12
CA ILE A 105 11.22 1.60 0.15
C ILE A 105 11.70 3.01 -0.20
N CYS A 106 11.08 3.62 -1.20
CA CYS A 106 11.36 4.99 -1.63
C CYS A 106 10.26 5.93 -1.10
N LEU A 107 10.66 6.98 -0.38
CA LEU A 107 9.76 8.02 0.11
C LEU A 107 10.16 9.35 -0.56
N ARG A 108 9.28 9.92 -1.39
CA ARG A 108 9.60 11.11 -2.18
C ARG A 108 9.05 12.39 -1.52
N SER A 109 7.75 12.67 -1.65
CA SER A 109 7.10 13.83 -0.99
C SER A 109 6.57 13.55 0.43
N TYR A 110 7.18 12.61 1.17
CA TYR A 110 6.68 12.18 2.48
C TYR A 110 6.90 13.24 3.59
N VAL A 111 5.83 13.95 3.94
CA VAL A 111 5.80 14.89 5.08
C VAL A 111 5.27 14.19 6.34
N GLY A 112 6.11 13.34 6.96
CA GLY A 112 5.77 12.66 8.21
C GLY A 112 5.65 13.63 9.39
N MET A 113 4.50 13.67 10.06
CA MET A 113 4.32 14.49 11.26
C MET A 113 4.97 13.80 12.47
N GLY A 114 5.96 14.47 13.07
CA GLY A 114 6.95 13.84 13.94
C GLY A 114 6.40 13.04 15.12
N CYS A 115 6.92 11.82 15.29
CA CYS A 115 6.55 10.90 16.36
C CYS A 115 6.85 11.49 17.75
N LYS A 116 5.82 11.74 18.57
CA LYS A 116 6.00 11.96 20.01
C LYS A 116 6.51 10.66 20.65
N ARG A 117 7.82 10.57 20.91
CA ARG A 117 8.47 9.43 21.57
C ARG A 117 7.87 9.19 22.96
N HIS A 118 7.04 8.15 23.09
CA HIS A 118 6.51 7.74 24.38
C HIS A 118 7.61 7.00 25.17
N ARG A 119 8.33 7.70 26.05
CA ARG A 119 9.29 7.07 26.98
C ARG A 119 8.54 6.18 27.97
N THR A 120 8.55 4.87 27.75
CA THR A 120 8.32 3.90 28.81
C THR A 120 9.46 4.01 29.82
N LYS A 121 9.15 4.50 31.04
CA LYS A 121 10.06 4.38 32.17
C LYS A 121 9.95 2.96 32.70
N ASN A 122 10.79 2.05 32.22
CA ASN A 122 10.95 0.74 32.84
C ASN A 122 11.64 0.94 34.20
N GLY A 123 10.85 1.13 35.24
CA GLY A 123 11.33 1.19 36.62
C GLY A 123 11.81 -0.17 37.06
N LEU A 124 13.10 -0.29 37.38
CA LEU A 124 13.64 -1.46 38.05
C LEU A 124 13.07 -1.52 39.47
N LYS A 125 12.52 -2.67 39.86
CA LYS A 125 12.16 -2.97 41.25
C LYS A 125 12.09 -4.49 41.46
#